data_AF-A0A9Q9SSQ0-F1
#
_entry.id   AF-A0A9Q9SSQ0-F1
#
_cell.length_a   1.000
_cell.length_b   1.000
_cell.length_c   1.000
_cell.angle_alpha   90.00
_cell.angle_beta   90.00
_cell.angle_gamma   90.00
#
_symmetry.space_group_name_H-M   'P 1'
#
loop_
_entity.id
_entity.type
_entity.pdbx_description
1 polymer ?
#
loop_
_entity_poly.entity_id
_entity_poly.type
_entity_poly.pdbx_seq_one_letter_code
_entity_poly.pdbx_strand_id
1 'polypeptide(L)'
;MNYQFFTKKQTSTPQSQPIPGREKEMIQGRSGGFMFNAGTWKLLRRCLLVGTAQSTYYAGKKELTDEFVEVVFRATAEDPNRVSEEILYEARWSFHQQ
;
A
#
# COMPACT_ATOMS: atom_id res chain seq x y z
N MET A 1 -34.61 -1.27 -33.00
CA MET A 1 -33.70 -1.86 -32.01
C MET A 1 -32.58 -0.88 -31.72
N ASN A 2 -32.45 -0.43 -30.47
CA ASN A 2 -31.40 0.51 -30.08
C ASN A 2 -30.20 -0.28 -29.51
N TYR A 3 -29.09 -0.31 -30.25
CA TYR A 3 -27.86 -1.06 -29.92
C TYR A 3 -26.98 -0.36 -28.88
N GLN A 4 -27.51 0.66 -28.19
CA GLN A 4 -26.76 1.52 -27.28
C GLN A 4 -26.12 0.77 -26.11
N PHE A 5 -26.56 -0.45 -25.80
CA PHE A 5 -25.97 -1.27 -24.75
C PHE A 5 -24.57 -1.82 -25.11
N PHE A 6 -24.26 -2.03 -26.39
CA PHE A 6 -22.94 -2.46 -26.84
C PHE A 6 -21.94 -1.29 -26.98
N THR A 7 -22.44 -0.07 -27.13
CA THR A 7 -21.62 1.13 -27.38
C THR A 7 -21.48 2.04 -26.16
N LYS A 8 -22.23 1.80 -25.09
CA LYS A 8 -22.07 2.55 -23.83
C LYS A 8 -20.79 2.09 -23.14
N LYS A 9 -19.72 2.86 -23.31
CA LYS A 9 -18.49 2.74 -22.51
C LYS A 9 -18.91 2.75 -21.04
N GLN A 10 -18.74 1.62 -20.34
CA GLN A 10 -18.91 1.55 -18.90
C GLN A 10 -18.15 2.74 -18.30
N THR A 11 -18.86 3.63 -17.62
CA THR A 11 -18.25 4.77 -16.95
C THR A 11 -17.41 4.22 -15.82
N SER A 12 -16.14 3.91 -16.10
CA SER A 12 -15.19 3.53 -15.06
C SER A 12 -15.15 4.67 -14.06
N THR A 13 -15.32 4.36 -12.77
CA THR A 13 -15.16 5.35 -11.71
C THR A 13 -13.85 6.12 -11.93
N PRO A 14 -13.88 7.45 -12.08
CA PRO A 14 -12.66 8.23 -12.21
C PRO A 14 -11.72 7.94 -11.03
N GLN A 15 -10.41 7.87 -11.24
CA GLN A 15 -9.46 7.59 -10.16
C GLN A 15 -9.51 8.64 -9.05
N SER A 16 -9.99 9.85 -9.34
CA SER A 16 -10.24 10.94 -8.37
C SER A 16 -11.48 10.72 -7.49
N GLN A 17 -12.21 9.62 -7.67
CA GLN A 17 -13.39 9.27 -6.90
C GLN A 17 -13.26 7.85 -6.33
N PRO A 18 -13.75 7.59 -5.11
CA PRO A 18 -13.84 6.23 -4.60
C PRO A 18 -14.87 5.45 -5.42
N ILE A 19 -14.65 4.14 -5.54
CA ILE A 19 -15.58 3.21 -6.19
C ILE A 19 -16.87 3.17 -5.38
N PRO A 20 -18.03 3.47 -5.99
CA PRO A 20 -19.31 3.42 -5.31
C PRO A 20 -19.55 2.06 -4.64
N GLY A 21 -19.92 2.08 -3.36
CA GLY A 21 -20.15 0.88 -2.54
C GLY A 21 -18.90 0.25 -1.91
N ARG A 22 -17.70 0.77 -2.19
CA ARG A 22 -16.43 0.31 -1.59
C ARG A 22 -15.65 1.44 -0.93
N GLU A 23 -16.31 2.54 -0.62
CA GLU A 23 -15.69 3.77 -0.10
C GLU A 23 -14.88 3.49 1.19
N LYS A 24 -15.39 2.59 2.05
CA LYS A 24 -14.74 2.20 3.31
C LYS A 24 -13.41 1.47 3.13
N GLU A 25 -13.19 0.85 1.97
CA GLU A 25 -11.97 0.09 1.68
C GLU A 25 -10.90 0.96 1.00
N MET A 26 -11.25 2.20 0.62
CA MET A 26 -10.40 3.06 -0.19
C MET A 26 -9.84 4.23 0.61
N ILE A 27 -8.60 4.61 0.26
CA ILE A 27 -7.87 5.75 0.80
C ILE A 27 -7.38 6.62 -0.35
N GLN A 28 -7.32 7.93 -0.13
CA GLN A 28 -6.78 8.85 -1.12
C GLN A 28 -5.26 8.91 -1.01
N GLY A 29 -4.56 8.74 -2.12
CA GLY A 29 -3.11 8.86 -2.21
C GLY A 29 -2.63 10.29 -2.42
N ARG A 30 -1.31 10.46 -2.37
CA ARG A 30 -0.62 11.75 -2.62
C ARG A 30 -0.89 12.34 -4.01
N SER A 31 -1.17 11.52 -5.01
CA SER A 31 -1.51 11.96 -6.37
C SER A 31 -2.97 12.42 -6.52
N GLY A 32 -3.76 12.41 -5.44
CA GLY A 32 -5.18 12.75 -5.45
C GLY A 32 -6.09 11.59 -5.89
N GLY A 33 -5.53 10.46 -6.34
CA GLY A 33 -6.28 9.27 -6.71
C GLY A 33 -6.63 8.37 -5.52
N PHE A 34 -7.75 7.66 -5.60
CA PHE A 34 -8.18 6.67 -4.61
C PHE A 34 -7.59 5.29 -4.91
N MET A 35 -7.17 4.58 -3.86
CA MET A 35 -6.62 3.22 -3.91
C MET A 35 -7.10 2.40 -2.72
N PHE A 36 -6.96 1.07 -2.77
CA PHE A 36 -7.31 0.22 -1.63
C PHE A 36 -6.32 0.39 -0.47
N ASN A 37 -6.85 0.38 0.74
CA ASN A 37 -6.03 0.28 1.94
C ASN A 37 -5.37 -1.11 1.98
N ALA A 38 -4.04 -1.16 1.91
CA ALA A 38 -3.30 -2.41 1.96
C ALA A 38 -3.33 -3.06 3.36
N GLY A 39 -3.59 -2.28 4.41
CA GLY A 39 -3.48 -2.72 5.79
C GLY A 39 -2.04 -2.81 6.30
N THR A 40 -1.89 -2.81 7.62
CA THR A 40 -0.61 -2.72 8.33
C THR A 40 0.38 -3.80 7.89
N TRP A 41 -0.04 -5.07 7.83
CA TRP A 41 0.85 -6.19 7.55
C TRP A 41 1.42 -6.20 6.12
N LYS A 42 0.62 -5.83 5.11
CA LYS A 42 1.12 -5.71 3.73
C LYS A 42 2.06 -4.52 3.59
N LEU A 43 1.80 -3.43 4.31
CA LEU A 43 2.70 -2.28 4.35
C LEU A 43 4.03 -2.63 5.03
N LEU A 44 4.01 -3.33 6.17
CA LEU A 44 5.20 -3.78 6.86
C LEU A 44 6.11 -4.60 5.95
N ARG A 45 5.54 -5.59 5.24
CA ARG A 45 6.33 -6.40 4.30
C ARG A 45 6.92 -5.57 3.15
N ARG A 46 6.16 -4.63 2.59
CA ARG A 46 6.67 -3.72 1.54
C ARG A 46 7.83 -2.87 2.07
N CYS A 47 7.69 -2.35 3.29
CA CYS A 47 8.73 -1.61 3.99
C CYS A 47 10.01 -2.46 4.14
N LEU A 48 9.91 -3.69 4.62
CA LEU A 48 11.06 -4.60 4.79
C LEU A 48 11.75 -4.95 3.46
N LEU A 49 10.99 -5.10 2.38
CA LEU A 49 11.51 -5.47 1.06
C LEU A 49 12.19 -4.31 0.32
N VAL A 50 11.59 -3.11 0.33
CA VAL A 50 12.03 -1.98 -0.50
C VAL A 50 12.92 -1.02 0.28
N GLY A 51 12.78 -0.97 1.61
CA GLY A 51 13.44 0.02 2.47
C GLY A 51 12.99 1.46 2.17
N THR A 52 13.74 2.44 2.68
CA THR A 52 13.48 3.89 2.49
C THR A 52 14.66 4.65 1.88
N ALA A 53 15.71 3.94 1.47
CA ALA A 53 16.99 4.54 1.05
C ALA A 53 16.87 5.37 -0.24
N GLN A 54 15.96 5.00 -1.13
CA GLN A 54 15.59 5.77 -2.32
C GLN A 54 14.27 6.50 -2.07
N SER A 55 14.25 7.82 -2.31
CA SER A 55 13.01 8.59 -2.35
C SER A 55 12.12 8.11 -3.49
N THR A 56 10.81 8.33 -3.36
CA THR A 56 9.89 8.12 -4.50
C THR A 56 9.64 9.44 -5.20
N TYR A 57 9.10 9.40 -6.43
CA TYR A 57 8.75 10.61 -7.18
C TYR A 57 7.80 11.55 -6.42
N TYR A 58 6.99 11.00 -5.49
CA TYR A 58 5.98 11.74 -4.74
C TYR A 58 6.30 11.95 -3.25
N ALA A 59 7.45 11.48 -2.75
CA ALA A 59 7.80 11.58 -1.32
C ALA A 59 9.30 11.61 -1.08
N GLY A 60 9.73 12.50 -0.20
CA GLY A 60 11.13 12.62 0.22
C GLY A 60 11.59 11.44 1.07
N LYS A 61 12.92 11.28 1.24
CA LYS A 61 13.49 10.19 2.06
C LYS A 61 13.04 10.23 3.53
N LYS A 62 12.94 11.44 4.10
CA LYS A 62 12.52 11.64 5.50
C LYS A 62 11.06 11.20 5.69
N GLU A 63 10.16 11.66 4.82
CA GLU A 63 8.74 11.32 4.87
C GLU A 63 8.50 9.81 4.74
N LEU A 64 9.20 9.14 3.82
CA LEU A 64 9.11 7.69 3.68
C LEU A 64 9.64 6.95 4.91
N THR A 65 10.65 7.51 5.59
CA THR A 65 11.18 6.95 6.83
C THR A 65 10.18 7.12 7.97
N ASP A 66 9.56 8.28 8.08
CA ASP A 66 8.51 8.54 9.07
C ASP A 66 7.30 7.60 8.85
N GLU A 67 6.87 7.39 7.61
CA GLU A 67 5.81 6.43 7.26
C GLU A 67 6.18 4.98 7.60
N PHE A 68 7.41 4.56 7.30
CA PHE A 68 7.88 3.22 7.68
C PHE A 68 7.82 3.07 9.20
N VAL A 69 8.40 4.02 9.93
CA VAL A 69 8.45 3.99 11.41
C VAL A 69 7.04 3.89 11.98
N GLU A 70 6.09 4.66 11.46
CA GLU A 70 4.69 4.57 11.86
C GLU A 70 4.09 3.17 11.60
N VAL A 71 4.35 2.57 10.44
CA VAL A 71 3.88 1.21 10.12
C VAL A 71 4.45 0.19 11.11
N VAL A 72 5.73 0.29 11.47
CA VAL A 72 6.36 -0.60 12.46
C VAL A 72 5.73 -0.43 13.83
N PHE A 73 5.50 0.81 14.28
CA PHE A 73 4.84 1.05 15.57
C PHE A 73 3.43 0.48 15.60
N ARG A 74 2.64 0.71 14.55
CA ARG A 74 1.28 0.17 14.44
C ARG A 74 1.30 -1.37 14.44
N ALA A 75 2.18 -1.99 13.66
CA ALA A 75 2.30 -3.45 13.59
C ALA A 75 2.73 -4.04 14.95
N THR A 76 3.67 -3.39 15.63
CA THR A 76 4.18 -3.83 16.94
C THR A 76 3.11 -3.71 18.02
N ALA A 77 2.29 -2.66 17.97
CA ALA A 77 1.16 -2.49 18.88
C ALA A 77 0.06 -3.54 18.63
N GLU A 78 -0.08 -4.03 17.40
CA GLU A 78 -1.05 -5.07 17.04
C GLU A 78 -0.53 -6.47 17.41
N ASP A 79 0.68 -6.85 16.99
CA ASP A 79 1.32 -8.12 17.33
C ASP A 79 2.87 -8.04 17.20
N PRO A 80 3.60 -7.91 18.31
CA PRO A 80 5.07 -7.77 18.27
C PRO A 80 5.79 -9.08 17.90
N ASN A 81 5.21 -10.24 18.20
CA ASN A 81 5.81 -11.53 17.87
C ASN A 81 5.80 -11.72 16.35
N ARG A 82 4.65 -11.43 15.72
CA ARG A 82 4.51 -11.50 14.27
C ARG A 82 5.46 -10.53 13.55
N VAL A 83 5.67 -9.32 14.07
CA VAL A 83 6.67 -8.39 13.51
C VAL A 83 8.07 -9.03 13.51
N SER A 84 8.44 -9.67 14.61
CA SER A 84 9.74 -10.34 14.75
C SER A 84 9.88 -11.50 13.76
N GLU A 85 8.81 -12.28 13.56
CA GLU A 85 8.77 -13.37 12.58
C GLU A 85 8.91 -12.87 11.13
N GLU A 86 8.22 -11.79 10.75
CA GLU A 86 8.33 -11.20 9.42
C GLU A 86 9.75 -10.67 9.16
N ILE A 87 10.37 -10.00 10.14
CA ILE A 87 11.77 -9.55 10.02
C ILE A 87 12.72 -10.73 9.83
N LEU A 88 12.57 -11.79 10.64
CA LEU A 88 13.41 -12.97 10.55
C LEU A 88 13.23 -13.70 9.20
N TYR A 89 11.99 -13.77 8.72
CA TYR A 89 11.67 -14.35 7.42
C TYR A 89 12.41 -13.60 6.31
N GLU A 90 12.20 -12.28 6.18
CA GLU A 90 12.80 -11.48 5.10
C GLU A 90 14.34 -11.46 5.17
N ALA A 91 14.91 -11.45 6.38
CA ALA A 91 16.35 -11.53 6.58
C ALA A 91 16.92 -12.86 6.06
N ARG A 92 16.26 -13.99 6.30
CA ARG A 92 16.72 -15.31 5.80
C ARG A 92 16.77 -15.37 4.27
N TRP A 93 15.79 -14.77 3.58
CA TRP A 93 15.76 -14.76 2.12
C TRP A 93 16.92 -13.96 1.51
N SER A 94 17.36 -12.90 2.18
CA SER A 94 18.49 -12.09 1.73
C SER A 94 19.82 -12.87 1.75
N PHE A 95 19.99 -13.82 2.68
CA PHE A 95 21.18 -14.66 2.76
C PHE A 95 21.20 -15.82 1.76
N HIS A 96 20.06 -16.23 1.20
CA HIS A 96 20.03 -17.27 0.15
C HIS A 96 20.32 -16.74 -1.26
N GLN A 97 20.37 -15.42 -1.45
CA GLN A 97 20.64 -14.78 -2.75
C GLN A 97 22.07 -14.23 -2.89
N GLN A 98 22.96 -14.51 -1.93
CA GLN A 98 24.40 -14.23 -2.00
C GLN A 98 25.18 -15.53 -2.09
#